data_AF-A0A7V9SYT1-F1
#
_entry.id   AF-A0A7V9SYT1-F1
#
_cell.length_a   1.000
_cell.length_b   1.000
_cell.length_c   1.000
_cell.angle_alpha   90.00
_cell.angle_beta   90.00
_cell.angle_gamma   90.00
#
_symmetry.space_group_name_H-M   'P 1'
#
loop_
_entity.id
_entity.type
_entity.pdbx_description
1 polymer ?
#
loop_
_entity_poly.entity_id
_entity_poly.type
_entity_poly.pdbx_seq_one_letter_code
_entity_poly.pdbx_strand_id
1 'polypeptide(L)' 'MLIACWSVKGGSGTTVVAAALAVVLGREAPGGSLLADLAGDVPAVLGMVDPPGPGLDDWLRAGDGVPADALGRLE' A
#
# COMPACT_ATOMS: atom_id res chain seq x y z
N MET A 1 13.40 3.81 -3.73
CA MET A 1 13.13 2.83 -4.79
C MET A 1 11.63 2.62 -4.86
N LEU A 2 11.05 2.55 -6.06
CA LEU A 2 9.62 2.28 -6.25
C LEU A 2 9.47 0.92 -6.96
N ILE A 3 8.61 0.04 -6.43
CA ILE A 3 8.33 -1.28 -7.02
C ILE A 3 6.83 -1.37 -7.24
N ALA A 4 6.43 -1.69 -8.48
CA ALA A 4 5.04 -1.95 -8.83
C ALA A 4 4.84 -3.45 -9.04
N CYS A 5 4.13 -4.11 -8.13
CA CYS A 5 3.66 -5.49 -8.31
C CYS A 5 2.34 -5.46 -9.09
N TRP A 6 2.30 -6.11 -10.26
CA TRP A 6 1.11 -6.14 -11.11
C TRP A 6 0.98 -7.50 -11.82
N SER A 7 -0.24 -7.80 -12.26
CA SER A 7 -0.55 -8.97 -13.08
C SER A 7 -1.60 -8.62 -14.13
N VAL A 8 -1.62 -9.36 -15.24
CA VAL A 8 -2.60 -9.18 -16.32
C VAL A 8 -4.02 -9.68 -15.96
N LYS A 9 -4.13 -10.49 -14.91
CA LYS A 9 -5.39 -11.07 -14.42
C LYS A 9 -5.43 -11.03 -12.89
N GLY A 10 -6.65 -11.06 -12.35
CA GLY A 10 -6.88 -11.30 -10.93
C GLY A 10 -6.46 -12.71 -10.52
N GLY A 11 -6.17 -12.90 -9.23
CA GLY A 11 -5.85 -14.22 -8.66
C GLY A 11 -4.44 -14.73 -8.93
N SER A 12 -3.53 -13.94 -9.52
CA SER A 12 -2.11 -14.32 -9.69
C SER A 12 -1.25 -14.17 -8.43
N GLY A 13 -1.84 -13.80 -7.29
CA GLY A 13 -1.12 -13.62 -6.02
C GLY A 13 -0.39 -12.28 -5.88
N THR A 14 -0.73 -11.27 -6.69
CA THR A 14 -0.07 -9.96 -6.69
C THR A 14 -0.04 -9.29 -5.32
N THR A 15 -1.16 -9.23 -4.61
CA THR A 15 -1.22 -8.65 -3.25
C THR A 15 -0.37 -9.43 -2.25
N VAL A 16 -0.41 -10.77 -2.30
CA VAL A 16 0.42 -11.64 -1.44
C VAL A 16 1.91 -11.38 -1.68
N VAL A 17 2.33 -11.29 -2.94
CA VAL A 17 3.72 -11.00 -3.30
C VAL A 17 4.12 -9.59 -2.85
N ALA A 18 3.27 -8.59 -3.08
CA ALA A 18 3.52 -7.21 -2.66
C ALA A 18 3.68 -7.09 -1.14
N ALA A 19 2.78 -7.73 -0.37
CA ALA A 19 2.82 -7.78 1.08
C ALA A 19 4.09 -8.46 1.61
N ALA A 20 4.42 -9.64 1.10
CA ALA A 20 5.64 -10.35 1.50
C ALA A 20 6.92 -9.58 1.14
N LEU A 21 6.95 -8.97 -0.05
CA LEU A 21 8.09 -8.16 -0.51
C LEU A 21 8.28 -6.93 0.37
N ALA A 22 7.21 -6.22 0.74
CA ALA A 22 7.28 -5.10 1.66
C ALA A 22 7.86 -5.55 3.01
N VAL A 23 7.38 -6.64 3.60
CA VAL A 23 7.94 -7.17 4.87
C VAL A 23 9.43 -7.47 4.76
N VAL A 24 9.88 -8.08 3.65
CA VAL A 24 11.30 -8.38 3.44
C VAL A 24 12.12 -7.09 3.29
N LEU A 25 11.69 -6.16 2.45
CA LEU A 25 12.40 -4.89 2.23
C LEU A 25 12.44 -4.02 3.48
N GLY A 26 11.35 -3.97 4.25
CA GLY A 26 11.25 -3.21 5.49
C GLY A 26 12.18 -3.71 6.60
N ARG A 27 12.63 -4.97 6.54
CA ARG A 27 13.65 -5.49 7.47
C ARG A 27 15.06 -5.03 7.14
N GLU A 28 15.35 -4.81 5.86
CA GLU A 28 16.69 -4.45 5.36
C GLU A 28 16.91 -2.93 5.33
N ALA A 29 15.83 -2.14 5.19
CA ALA A 29 15.90 -0.69 5.08
C ALA A 29 15.76 0.00 6.45
N PRO A 30 16.68 0.92 6.84
CA PRO A 30 16.59 1.65 8.11
C PRO A 30 15.29 2.46 8.30
N GLY A 31 14.67 2.91 7.22
CA GLY A 31 13.40 3.63 7.23
C GLY A 31 12.16 2.75 7.00
N GLY A 32 12.32 1.43 6.96
CA GLY A 32 11.25 0.50 6.61
C GLY A 32 10.87 0.56 5.12
N SER A 33 9.68 0.06 4.82
CA SER A 33 9.08 0.09 3.47
C SER A 33 7.61 0.47 3.58
N LEU A 34 7.14 1.28 2.64
CA LEU A 34 5.72 1.60 2.49
C LEU A 34 5.05 0.65 1.49
N LEU A 35 3.95 0.03 1.91
CA LEU A 35 3.08 -0.78 1.04
C LEU A 35 1.83 0.02 0.67
N ALA A 36 1.72 0.40 -0.61
CA ALA A 36 0.56 1.13 -1.12
C ALA A 36 -0.53 0.15 -1.57
N ASP A 37 -1.65 0.11 -0.86
CA ASP A 37 -2.80 -0.73 -1.21
C ASP A 37 -3.70 -0.04 -2.25
N LEU A 38 -3.62 -0.51 -3.51
CA LEU A 38 -4.41 0.00 -4.63
C LEU A 38 -5.67 -0.84 -4.90
N ALA A 39 -5.84 -2.00 -4.24
CA ALA A 39 -6.93 -2.93 -4.47
C ALA A 39 -7.85 -3.12 -3.24
N GLY A 40 -7.43 -2.62 -2.08
CA GLY A 40 -8.17 -2.69 -0.81
C GLY A 40 -8.11 -4.06 -0.12
N ASP A 41 -7.22 -4.96 -0.56
CA ASP A 41 -7.15 -6.34 -0.05
C ASP A 41 -5.89 -6.64 0.78
N VAL A 42 -5.04 -5.64 1.04
CA VAL A 42 -3.84 -5.79 1.87
C VAL A 42 -4.17 -6.13 3.32
N PRO A 43 -5.13 -5.47 4.02
CA PRO A 43 -5.45 -5.81 5.40
C PRO A 43 -5.81 -7.29 5.57
N ALA A 44 -6.65 -7.83 4.67
CA ALA A 44 -7.04 -9.23 4.69
C ALA A 44 -5.85 -10.19 4.49
N VAL A 45 -4.93 -9.89 3.56
CA VAL A 45 -3.72 -10.69 3.32
C VAL A 45 -2.78 -10.69 4.54
N LEU A 46 -2.72 -9.58 5.27
CA LEU A 46 -1.91 -9.43 6.48
C LEU A 46 -2.61 -9.92 7.76
N GLY A 47 -3.87 -10.38 7.66
CA GLY A 47 -4.66 -10.80 8.82
C GLY A 47 -5.06 -9.64 9.74
N MET A 48 -5.16 -8.43 9.19
CA MET A 48 -5.57 -7.22 9.88
C MET A 48 -7.02 -6.87 9.55
N VAL A 49 -7.63 -6.06 10.42
CA VAL A 49 -8.91 -5.42 10.12
C VAL A 49 -8.69 -4.23 9.19
N ASP A 50 -9.72 -3.86 8.43
CA ASP A 50 -9.66 -2.66 7.59
C ASP A 50 -9.43 -1.42 8.47
N PRO A 51 -8.46 -0.55 8.12
CA PRO A 51 -8.17 0.64 8.89
C PRO A 51 -9.34 1.64 8.81
N PRO A 52 -9.71 2.30 9.92
CA PRO A 52 -10.74 3.33 9.88
C PRO A 52 -10.21 4.63 9.27
N GLY A 53 -11.06 5.37 8.57
CA GLY A 53 -10.73 6.68 8.01
C GLY A 53 -10.37 6.65 6.52
N PRO A 54 -9.86 7.78 5.98
CA PRO A 54 -9.52 7.89 4.56
C PRO A 54 -8.32 7.02 4.19
N GLY A 55 -8.38 6.39 3.01
CA GLY A 55 -7.30 5.57 2.47
C GLY A 55 -6.56 6.23 1.32
N LEU A 56 -5.68 5.46 0.67
CA LEU A 56 -4.92 5.89 -0.50
C LEU A 56 -5.82 6.38 -1.65
N ASP A 57 -6.95 5.70 -1.86
CA ASP A 57 -7.93 6.06 -2.89
C ASP A 57 -8.59 7.43 -2.60
N ASP A 58 -8.82 7.76 -1.33
CA ASP A 58 -9.33 9.08 -0.93
C ASP A 58 -8.28 10.18 -1.16
N TRP A 59 -7.00 9.90 -0.83
CA TRP A 59 -5.91 10.83 -1.09
C TRP A 59 -5.73 11.11 -2.59
N LEU A 60 -5.78 10.08 -3.43
CA LEU A 60 -5.71 10.23 -4.90
C LEU A 60 -6.86 11.08 -5.46
N ARG A 61 -8.05 11.05 -4.82
CA ARG A 61 -9.21 11.83 -5.25
C ARG A 61 -9.31 13.23 -4.64
N ALA A 62 -8.51 13.55 -3.62
CA ALA A 62 -8.61 14.81 -2.89
C ALA A 62 -8.23 16.05 -3.73
N GLY A 63 -7.53 15.86 -4.84
CA GLY A 63 -7.16 16.91 -5.80
C GLY A 63 -6.12 17.90 -5.27
N ASP A 64 -5.85 18.96 -6.03
CA ASP A 64 -4.72 19.89 -5.80
C ASP A 64 -4.81 20.69 -4.48
N GLY A 65 -5.96 20.68 -3.80
CA GLY A 65 -6.13 21.29 -2.49
C GLY A 65 -5.45 20.51 -1.35
N VAL A 66 -5.05 19.26 -1.59
CA VAL A 66 -4.32 18.42 -0.64
C VAL A 66 -2.87 18.27 -1.10
N PRO A 67 -1.88 18.68 -0.27
CA PRO A 67 -0.49 18.57 -0.65
C PRO A 67 -0.04 17.11 -0.71
N ALA A 68 0.94 16.81 -1.58
CA ALA A 68 1.42 15.45 -1.79
C ALA A 68 2.00 14.81 -0.52
N ASP A 69 2.59 15.61 0.38
CA ASP A 69 3.11 15.17 1.67
C ASP A 69 2.02 14.72 2.66
N ALA A 70 0.75 15.00 2.37
CA ALA A 70 -0.38 14.49 3.15
C ALA A 70 -0.48 12.96 3.12
N LEU A 71 0.15 12.30 2.13
CA LEU A 71 0.26 10.84 2.08
C LEU A 71 0.93 10.27 3.35
N GLY A 72 1.92 10.98 3.90
CA GLY A 72 2.60 10.56 5.14
C GLY A 72 1.71 10.53 6.38
N ARG A 73 0.45 10.99 6.30
CA ARG A 73 -0.55 10.88 7.37
C ARG A 73 -1.40 9.60 7.26
N LEU A 74 -1.25 8.86 6.16
CA LEU A 74 -1.94 7.60 5.89
C LEU A 74 -1.05 6.36 6.14
N GLU A 75 0.24 6.58 6.39
CA GLU A 75 1.20 5.57 6.84
C GLU A 75 0.97 5.21 8.31
#